data_AF-A0A915YZ66-F1
#
_entry.id   AF-A0A915YZ66-F1
#
_cell.length_a   1.000
_cell.length_b   1.000
_cell.length_c   1.000
_cell.angle_alpha   90.00
_cell.angle_beta   90.00
_cell.angle_gamma   90.00
#
_symmetry.space_group_name_H-M   'P 1'
#
loop_
_entity.id
_entity.type
_entity.pdbx_description
1 polymer ?
#
loop_
_entity_poly.entity_id
_entity_poly.type
_entity_poly.pdbx_seq_one_letter_code
_entity_poly.pdbx_strand_id
1 'polypeptide(L)'
;MDLYDIIFERLFYFKEKIAQPQKMDLYDIIFERLFYFKEKIAQPQKMDLYDIIFERLFYFKEKIAQPQKMDLYDIIFERLFYFKEKIAQPQKMDLYDIIFERLFYFKEKIAQPQKMDLYDIIFERLFYFKEKIAQPQKMDLYDIIFERLF
;
A
#
# COMPACT_ATOMS: atom_id res chain seq x y z
N MET A 1 5.66 -0.54 -15.44
CA MET A 1 4.67 -1.52 -15.97
C MET A 1 3.39 -0.81 -15.76
N ASP A 2 2.75 -0.49 -16.87
CA ASP A 2 1.70 0.49 -16.85
C ASP A 2 0.46 -0.21 -17.44
N LEU A 3 -0.64 -0.18 -16.71
CA LEU A 3 -1.92 -0.74 -17.13
C LEU A 3 -2.97 0.37 -17.10
N TYR A 4 -3.81 0.38 -18.14
CA TYR A 4 -4.80 1.41 -18.39
C TYR A 4 -6.09 0.74 -18.86
N ASP A 5 -7.24 1.23 -18.41
CA ASP A 5 -8.57 0.87 -18.92
C ASP A 5 -8.84 -0.65 -18.86
N ILE A 6 -8.49 -1.29 -17.76
CA ILE A 6 -8.62 -2.75 -17.62
C ILE A 6 -9.66 -3.10 -16.57
N ILE A 7 -10.53 -4.05 -16.93
CA ILE A 7 -11.40 -4.73 -15.99
C ILE A 7 -10.98 -6.19 -15.91
N PHE A 8 -10.71 -6.70 -14.70
CA PHE A 8 -10.42 -8.11 -14.49
C PHE A 8 -10.97 -8.59 -13.16
N GLU A 9 -11.45 -9.84 -13.11
CA GLU A 9 -11.89 -10.41 -11.83
C GLU A 9 -10.71 -10.61 -10.88
N ARG A 10 -9.61 -11.20 -11.38
CA ARG A 10 -8.45 -11.54 -10.57
C ARG A 10 -7.14 -11.32 -11.28
N LEU A 11 -6.18 -10.74 -10.55
CA LEU A 11 -4.79 -10.62 -10.98
C LEU A 11 -3.84 -11.08 -9.89
N PHE A 12 -2.83 -11.84 -10.30
CA PHE A 12 -1.73 -12.25 -9.44
C PHE A 12 -0.44 -11.67 -10.00
N TYR A 13 0.16 -10.74 -9.26
CA TYR A 13 1.47 -10.21 -9.55
C TYR A 13 2.47 -10.77 -8.54
N PHE A 14 3.40 -11.59 -9.01
CA PHE A 14 4.45 -12.18 -8.19
C PHE A 14 5.83 -11.81 -8.73
N LYS A 15 6.73 -11.36 -7.85
CA LYS A 15 8.12 -11.13 -8.22
C LYS A 15 9.06 -11.48 -7.07
N GLU A 16 9.84 -12.55 -7.26
CA GLU A 16 10.77 -13.05 -6.25
C GLU A 16 11.89 -12.04 -5.96
N LYS A 17 12.56 -11.54 -7.01
CA LYS A 17 13.67 -10.60 -6.89
C LYS A 17 13.55 -9.44 -7.84
N ILE A 18 13.91 -8.26 -7.33
CA ILE A 18 13.93 -7.02 -8.11
C ILE A 18 15.32 -6.44 -8.04
N ALA A 19 16.05 -6.59 -9.14
CA ALA A 19 17.44 -6.17 -9.31
C ALA A 19 17.60 -4.81 -10.00
N GLN A 20 16.50 -4.21 -10.47
CA GLN A 20 16.47 -2.88 -11.08
C GLN A 20 15.34 -2.04 -10.45
N PRO A 21 15.47 -0.71 -10.38
CA PRO A 21 14.39 0.17 -9.96
C PRO A 21 13.12 -0.11 -10.77
N GLN A 22 11.96 -0.05 -10.13
CA GLN A 22 10.68 -0.29 -10.79
C GLN A 22 9.68 0.81 -10.45
N LYS A 23 9.04 1.30 -11.51
CA LYS A 23 7.79 2.05 -11.44
C LYS A 23 6.66 1.18 -11.98
N MET A 24 5.53 1.20 -11.28
CA MET A 24 4.31 0.55 -11.70
C MET A 24 3.19 1.56 -11.54
N ASP A 25 2.57 1.92 -12.65
CA ASP A 25 1.46 2.87 -12.65
C ASP A 25 0.21 2.16 -13.16
N LEU A 26 -0.89 2.33 -12.44
CA LEU A 26 -2.17 1.71 -12.76
C LEU A 26 -3.22 2.82 -12.83
N TYR A 27 -3.97 2.87 -13.92
CA TYR A 27 -4.95 3.90 -14.20
C TYR A 27 -6.26 3.26 -14.69
N ASP A 28 -7.39 3.77 -14.21
CA ASP A 28 -8.72 3.41 -14.71
C ASP A 28 -8.94 1.88 -14.70
N ILE A 29 -8.69 1.27 -13.54
CA ILE A 29 -8.77 -0.20 -13.38
C ILE A 29 -9.86 -0.58 -12.40
N ILE A 30 -10.66 -1.58 -12.78
CA ILE A 30 -11.63 -2.20 -11.89
C ILE A 30 -11.27 -3.67 -11.69
N PHE A 31 -11.21 -4.12 -10.44
CA PHE A 31 -10.99 -5.54 -10.17
C PHE A 31 -11.60 -6.05 -8.87
N GLU A 32 -12.04 -7.30 -8.83
CA GLU A 32 -12.49 -7.89 -7.57
C GLU A 32 -11.28 -8.17 -6.66
N ARG A 33 -10.24 -8.84 -7.18
CA ARG A 33 -9.10 -9.28 -6.35
C ARG A 33 -7.75 -9.10 -7.02
N LEU A 34 -6.84 -8.45 -6.31
CA LEU A 34 -5.43 -8.38 -6.67
C LEU A 34 -4.56 -8.96 -5.56
N PHE A 35 -3.69 -9.89 -5.93
CA PHE A 35 -2.62 -10.38 -5.07
C PHE A 35 -1.29 -9.85 -5.59
N TYR A 36 -0.67 -8.99 -4.80
CA TYR A 36 0.62 -8.40 -5.11
C TYR A 36 1.66 -8.89 -4.11
N PHE A 37 2.59 -9.71 -4.57
CA PHE A 37 3.62 -10.33 -3.73
C PHE A 37 5.01 -10.03 -4.27
N LYS A 38 5.89 -9.54 -3.38
CA LYS A 38 7.32 -9.37 -3.67
C LYS A 38 8.18 -9.87 -2.51
N GLU A 39 9.07 -10.81 -2.78
CA GLU A 39 9.89 -11.43 -1.73
C GLU A 39 11.09 -10.55 -1.35
N LYS A 40 11.93 -10.19 -2.33
CA LYS A 40 13.17 -9.44 -2.11
C LYS A 40 13.26 -8.22 -3.02
N ILE A 41 13.33 -7.06 -2.40
CA ILE A 41 13.44 -5.78 -3.10
C ILE A 41 14.78 -5.15 -2.74
N ALA A 42 15.71 -5.22 -3.69
CA ALA A 42 17.07 -4.68 -3.56
C ALA A 42 17.26 -3.32 -4.26
N GLN A 43 16.19 -2.78 -4.87
CA GLN A 43 16.20 -1.52 -5.60
C GLN A 43 14.97 -0.67 -5.25
N PRO A 44 15.03 0.67 -5.37
CA PRO A 44 13.91 1.56 -5.11
C PRO A 44 12.66 1.20 -5.92
N GLN A 45 11.49 1.42 -5.33
CA GLN A 45 10.21 1.19 -6.00
C GLN A 45 9.23 2.33 -5.78
N LYS A 46 8.52 2.66 -6.86
CA LYS A 46 7.35 3.51 -6.84
C LYS A 46 6.17 2.71 -7.41
N MET A 47 5.03 2.81 -6.74
CA MET A 47 3.77 2.27 -7.25
C MET A 47 2.73 3.37 -7.13
N ASP A 48 2.13 3.73 -8.26
CA ASP A 48 1.10 4.75 -8.32
C ASP A 48 -0.19 4.08 -8.83
N LEU A 49 -1.29 4.35 -8.13
CA LEU A 49 -2.64 3.87 -8.46
C LEU A 49 -3.54 5.10 -8.59
N TYR A 50 -4.26 5.20 -9.68
CA TYR A 50 -5.17 6.30 -10.00
C TYR A 50 -6.49 5.75 -10.50
N ASP A 51 -7.60 6.25 -9.98
CA ASP A 51 -8.95 5.92 -10.46
C ASP A 51 -9.20 4.40 -10.46
N ILE A 52 -9.01 3.79 -9.30
CA ILE A 52 -9.08 2.32 -9.13
C ILE A 52 -10.25 1.96 -8.22
N ILE A 53 -11.03 0.98 -8.64
CA ILE A 53 -12.08 0.38 -7.81
C ILE A 53 -11.76 -1.09 -7.58
N PHE A 54 -11.72 -1.53 -6.32
CA PHE A 54 -11.56 -2.94 -6.02
C PHE A 54 -12.22 -3.46 -4.75
N GLU A 55 -12.64 -4.73 -4.75
CA GLU A 55 -13.13 -5.32 -3.49
C GLU A 55 -11.95 -5.64 -2.56
N ARG A 56 -10.92 -6.34 -3.06
CA ARG A 56 -9.83 -6.85 -2.22
C ARG A 56 -8.44 -6.71 -2.84
N LEU A 57 -7.54 -6.09 -2.10
CA LEU A 57 -6.11 -6.07 -2.42
C LEU A 57 -5.30 -6.71 -1.29
N PHE A 58 -4.50 -7.70 -1.64
CA PHE A 58 -3.49 -8.29 -0.77
C PHE A 58 -2.12 -7.83 -1.23
N TYR A 59 -1.51 -6.95 -0.45
CA TYR A 59 -0.19 -6.40 -0.72
C TYR A 59 0.81 -6.95 0.30
N PHE A 60 1.69 -7.83 -0.15
CA PHE A 60 2.68 -8.49 0.71
C PHE A 60 4.10 -8.21 0.22
N LYS A 61 4.96 -7.78 1.15
CA LYS A 61 6.40 -7.66 0.91
C LYS A 61 7.22 -8.23 2.07
N GLU A 62 8.09 -9.19 1.78
CA GLU A 62 8.86 -9.87 2.83
C GLU A 62 10.09 -9.04 3.26
N LYS A 63 10.99 -8.75 2.31
CA LYS A 63 12.26 -8.06 2.58
C LYS A 63 12.44 -6.84 1.70
N ILE A 64 12.56 -5.68 2.34
CA ILE A 64 12.74 -4.39 1.67
C ILE A 64 14.05 -3.77 2.15
N ALA A 65 15.03 -3.72 1.24
CA ALA A 65 16.36 -3.17 1.49
C ALA A 65 16.56 -1.77 0.89
N GLN A 66 15.54 -1.20 0.25
CA GLN A 66 15.60 0.10 -0.44
C GLN A 66 14.33 0.93 -0.23
N PRO A 67 14.39 2.27 -0.39
CA PRO A 67 13.24 3.15 -0.21
C PRO A 67 12.04 2.75 -1.09
N GLN A 68 10.84 2.97 -0.57
CA GLN A 68 9.60 2.74 -1.30
C GLN A 68 8.63 3.90 -1.14
N LYS A 69 7.98 4.25 -2.25
CA LYS A 69 6.84 5.14 -2.30
C LYS A 69 5.65 4.39 -2.89
N MET A 70 4.49 4.56 -2.27
CA MET A 70 3.22 4.08 -2.82
C MET A 70 2.23 5.23 -2.73
N ASP A 71 1.70 5.63 -3.88
CA ASP A 71 0.75 6.73 -3.98
C ASP A 71 -0.57 6.17 -4.51
N LEU A 72 -1.66 6.51 -3.83
CA LEU A 72 -3.03 6.12 -4.16
C LEU A 72 -3.86 7.39 -4.30
N TYR A 73 -4.55 7.53 -5.43
CA TYR A 73 -5.38 8.67 -5.77
C TYR A 73 -6.72 8.17 -6.29
N ASP A 74 -7.82 8.71 -5.77
CA ASP A 74 -9.18 8.43 -6.26
C ASP A 74 -9.47 6.92 -6.25
N ILE A 75 -9.33 6.30 -5.08
CA ILE A 75 -9.46 4.85 -4.92
C ILE A 75 -10.66 4.52 -4.05
N ILE A 76 -11.46 3.55 -4.50
CA ILE A 76 -12.54 2.98 -3.71
C ILE A 76 -12.27 1.50 -3.48
N PHE A 77 -12.27 1.06 -2.21
CA PHE A 77 -12.13 -0.36 -1.93
C PHE A 77 -12.83 -0.88 -0.68
N GLU A 78 -13.29 -2.14 -0.71
CA GLU A 78 -13.80 -2.74 0.52
C GLU A 78 -12.66 -3.08 1.48
N ARG A 79 -11.63 -3.81 1.00
CA ARG A 79 -10.57 -4.34 1.88
C ARG A 79 -9.18 -4.25 1.29
N LEU A 80 -8.26 -3.66 2.04
CA LEU A 80 -6.84 -3.68 1.78
C LEU A 80 -6.09 -4.36 2.91
N PHE A 81 -5.33 -5.40 2.58
CA PHE A 81 -4.40 -6.07 3.47
C PHE A 81 -2.98 -5.69 3.07
N TYR A 82 -2.34 -4.84 3.87
CA TYR A 82 -0.98 -4.39 3.64
C TYR A 82 -0.04 -4.98 4.69
N PHE A 83 0.76 -5.94 4.26
CA PHE A 83 1.69 -6.66 5.12
C PHE A 83 3.14 -6.44 4.69
N LYS A 84 3.99 -6.08 5.66
CA LYS A 84 5.44 -6.01 5.46
C LYS A 84 6.21 -6.63 6.62
N GLU A 85 7.06 -7.60 6.33
CA GLU A 85 7.80 -8.32 7.38
C GLU A 85 9.04 -7.53 7.84
N LYS A 86 9.97 -7.22 6.92
CA LYS A 86 11.25 -6.58 7.25
C LYS A 86 11.51 -5.35 6.39
N ILE A 87 11.67 -4.21 7.05
CA ILE A 87 11.91 -2.92 6.41
C ILE A 87 13.21 -2.32 6.94
N ALA A 88 14.22 -2.23 6.07
CA ALA A 88 15.53 -1.69 6.40
C ALA A 88 15.75 -0.25 5.89
N GLN A 89 14.77 0.36 5.21
CA GLN A 89 14.87 1.67 4.58
C GLN A 89 13.58 2.49 4.69
N PRO A 90 13.63 3.83 4.53
CA PRO A 90 12.47 4.70 4.65
C PRO A 90 11.32 4.33 3.72
N GLN A 91 10.09 4.56 4.18
CA GLN A 91 8.89 4.34 3.38
C GLN A 91 7.93 5.51 3.50
N LYS A 92 7.33 5.86 2.37
CA LYS A 92 6.23 6.81 2.27
C LYS A 92 5.03 6.13 1.62
N MET A 93 3.87 6.30 2.21
CA MET A 93 2.59 5.91 1.61
C MET A 93 1.68 7.12 1.66
N ASP A 94 1.24 7.56 0.50
CA ASP A 94 0.37 8.72 0.37
C ASP A 94 -0.98 8.26 -0.17
N LEU A 95 -2.05 8.64 0.50
CA LEU A 95 -3.44 8.33 0.16
C LEU A 95 -4.20 9.65 0.00
N TYR A 96 -4.84 9.82 -1.14
CA TYR A 96 -5.62 11.01 -1.49
C TYR A 96 -6.97 10.57 -2.04
N ASP A 97 -8.06 11.15 -1.54
CA ASP A 97 -9.41 10.91 -2.05
C ASP A 97 -9.76 9.41 -2.05
N ILE A 98 -9.68 8.79 -0.87
CA ILE A 98 -9.85 7.35 -0.72
C ILE A 98 -11.10 7.04 0.12
N ILE A 99 -11.90 6.10 -0.37
CA ILE A 99 -13.03 5.54 0.37
C ILE A 99 -12.78 4.06 0.61
N PHE A 100 -12.82 3.63 1.88
CA PHE A 100 -12.71 2.20 2.18
C PHE A 100 -13.46 1.68 3.39
N GLU A 101 -13.92 0.43 3.34
CA GLU A 101 -14.49 -0.18 4.55
C GLU A 101 -13.38 -0.55 5.54
N ARG A 102 -12.37 -1.32 5.10
CA ARG A 102 -11.35 -1.86 6.00
C ARG A 102 -9.94 -1.81 5.44
N LEU A 103 -9.04 -1.23 6.22
CA LEU A 103 -7.60 -1.30 5.99
C LEU A 103 -6.91 -2.06 7.13
N PHE A 104 -6.21 -3.13 6.79
CA PHE A 104 -5.35 -3.88 7.70
C PHE A 104 -3.90 -3.58 7.35
N TYR A 105 -3.23 -2.85 8.23
CA TYR A 105 -1.84 -2.46 8.05
C TYR A 105 -0.97 -3.13 9.10
N PHE A 106 -0.19 -4.11 8.67
CA PHE A 106 0.67 -4.90 9.55
C PHE A 106 2.14 -4.74 9.19
N LYS A 107 2.98 -4.47 10.19
CA LYS A 107 4.43 -4.45 10.04
C LYS A 107 5.16 -5.14 11.19
N GLU A 108 6.04 -6.08 10.88
CA GLU A 108 6.74 -6.83 11.92
C GLU A 108 7.99 -6.11 12.43
N LYS A 109 8.95 -5.78 11.54
CA LYS A 109 10.25 -5.20 11.91
C LYS A 109 10.59 -3.95 11.10
N ILE A 110 10.78 -2.83 11.79
CA ILE A 110 11.04 -1.52 11.19
C ILE A 110 12.33 -0.93 11.76
N ALA A 111 13.35 -0.81 10.91
CA ALA A 111 14.66 -0.26 11.28
C ALA A 111 14.87 1.20 10.85
N GLN A 112 13.93 1.81 10.12
CA GLN A 112 14.05 3.16 9.54
C GLN A 112 12.73 3.94 9.58
N PRO A 113 12.76 5.29 9.50
CA PRO A 113 11.57 6.13 9.59
C PRO A 113 10.51 5.83 8.54
N GLN A 114 9.24 6.04 8.89
CA GLN A 114 8.12 5.87 7.95
C GLN A 114 7.12 7.01 8.07
N LYS A 115 6.53 7.36 6.93
CA LYS A 115 5.49 8.37 6.81
C LYS A 115 4.29 7.76 6.10
N MET A 116 3.11 7.94 6.67
CA MET A 116 1.84 7.70 6.01
C MET A 116 1.07 9.00 6.02
N ASP A 117 0.73 9.52 4.85
CA ASP A 117 -0.07 10.73 4.71
C ASP A 117 -1.44 10.34 4.14
N LEU A 118 -2.49 10.80 4.81
CA LEU A 118 -3.89 10.54 4.47
C LEU A 118 -4.59 11.89 4.32
N TYR A 119 -5.15 12.12 3.14
CA TYR A 119 -5.88 13.34 2.77
C TYR A 119 -7.23 12.96 2.18
N ASP A 120 -8.30 13.56 2.68
CA ASP A 120 -9.66 13.37 2.15
C ASP A 120 -10.05 11.88 2.14
N ILE A 121 -10.02 11.26 3.32
CA ILE A 121 -10.25 9.81 3.47
C ILE A 121 -11.53 9.54 4.24
N ILE A 122 -12.34 8.64 3.71
CA ILE A 122 -13.52 8.11 4.39
C ILE A 122 -13.31 6.63 4.65
N PHE A 123 -13.40 6.20 5.93
CA PHE A 123 -13.33 4.77 6.22
C PHE A 123 -14.13 4.25 7.41
N GLU A 124 -14.56 2.99 7.37
CA GLU A 124 -15.18 2.40 8.56
C GLU A 124 -14.11 1.99 9.58
N ARG A 125 -13.13 1.18 9.18
CA ARG A 125 -12.15 0.60 10.12
C ARG A 125 -10.72 0.60 9.59
N LEU A 126 -9.82 1.15 10.40
CA LEU A 126 -8.38 1.02 10.22
C LEU A 126 -7.80 0.18 11.36
N PHE A 127 -7.13 -0.93 11.02
CA PHE A 127 -6.37 -1.76 11.94
C PHE A 127 -4.89 -1.56 11.68
N TYR A 128 -4.18 -1.01 12.65
CA TYR A 128 -2.77 -0.63 12.49
C TYR A 128 -1.89 -1.31 13.53
N PHE A 129 -1.23 -2.41 13.13
CA PHE A 129 -0.41 -3.20 14.02
C PHE A 129 1.08 -3.14 13.69
N LYS A 130 1.90 -3.02 14.74
CA LYS A 130 3.36 -3.09 14.65
C LYS A 130 3.97 -3.85 15.82
N GLU A 131 4.94 -4.71 15.53
CA GLU A 131 5.60 -5.51 16.57
C GLU A 131 6.90 -4.87 17.09
N LYS A 132 7.82 -4.46 16.19
CA LYS A 132 9.17 -3.96 16.57
C LYS A 132 9.56 -2.70 15.81
N ILE A 133 9.75 -1.60 16.54
CA ILE A 133 10.07 -0.27 16.00
C ILE A 133 11.40 0.21 16.58
N ALA A 134 12.39 0.48 15.72
CA ALA A 134 13.67 1.07 16.13
C ALA A 134 13.79 2.58 15.79
N GLN A 135 12.84 3.15 15.03
CA GLN A 135 12.90 4.52 14.49
C GLN A 135 11.49 5.16 14.44
N PRO A 136 11.37 6.50 14.46
CA PRO A 136 10.08 7.19 14.55
C PRO A 136 9.20 6.98 13.32
N GLN A 137 7.88 7.02 13.53
CA GLN A 137 6.90 6.95 12.47
C GLN A 137 5.88 8.06 12.61
N LYS A 138 5.46 8.60 11.47
CA LYS A 138 4.51 9.69 11.38
C LYS A 138 3.31 9.23 10.55
N MET A 139 2.11 9.44 11.09
CA MET A 139 0.87 9.34 10.35
C MET A 139 0.24 10.73 10.39
N ASP A 140 0.15 11.38 9.24
CA ASP A 140 -0.52 12.67 9.11
C ASP A 140 -1.93 12.43 8.54
N LEU A 141 -2.94 13.00 9.19
CA LEU A 141 -4.36 12.84 8.90
C LEU A 141 -4.95 14.22 8.60
N TYR A 142 -5.52 14.40 7.41
CA TYR A 142 -6.20 15.63 6.99
C TYR A 142 -7.56 15.28 6.40
N ASP A 143 -8.61 15.95 6.88
CA ASP A 143 -9.98 15.78 6.38
C ASP A 143 -10.43 14.31 6.33
N ILE A 144 -10.40 13.67 7.50
CA ILE A 144 -10.69 12.24 7.66
C ILE A 144 -12.04 12.03 8.33
N ILE A 145 -12.88 11.19 7.73
CA ILE A 145 -14.14 10.72 8.32
C ILE A 145 -13.99 9.24 8.61
N PHE A 146 -14.19 8.82 9.86
CA PHE A 146 -14.10 7.41 10.20
C PHE A 146 -15.04 6.95 11.32
N GLU A 147 -15.34 5.64 11.33
CA GLU A 147 -16.03 5.03 12.47
C GLU A 147 -15.06 4.59 13.57
N ARG A 148 -14.02 3.81 13.24
CA ARG A 148 -13.10 3.24 14.23
C ARG A 148 -11.64 3.14 13.75
N LEU A 149 -10.73 3.44 14.67
CA LEU A 149 -9.29 3.23 14.55
C LEU A 149 -8.84 2.25 15.65
N PHE A 150 -8.08 1.21 15.28
CA PHE A 150 -7.57 0.15 16.15
C PHE A 150 -6.05 0.01 16.08
#